data_AF-A0A7S1IEV4-F1
#
_entry.id   AF-A0A7S1IEV4-F1
#
_cell.length_a   1.000
_cell.length_b   1.000
_cell.length_c   1.000
_cell.angle_alpha   90.00
_cell.angle_beta   90.00
_cell.angle_gamma   90.00
#
_symmetry.space_group_name_H-M   'P 1'
#
loop_
_entity.id
_entity.type
_entity.pdbx_description
1 polymer ?
#
loop_
_entity_poly.entity_id
_entity_poly.type
_entity_poly.pdbx_seq_one_letter_code
_entity_poly.pdbx_strand_id
1 'polypeptide(L)'
;RGRSIFVDIDDPDVLKAANAFNETWDFFYTQYARFSAQQYNGGLYQAKFLPKIGRYIQTRQHLFNLFMGLEADISVGFHGSNWDRLVFQLRSVWRAHTMFI
;
A
#
# COMPACT_ATOMS: atom_id res chain seq x y z
N ARG A 1 12.14 -4.16 -21.20
CA ARG A 1 12.34 -4.20 -19.74
C ARG A 1 12.00 -2.80 -19.22
N GLY A 2 11.04 -2.65 -18.31
CA GLY A 2 10.60 -1.32 -17.87
C GLY A 2 9.12 -1.27 -17.49
N ARG A 3 8.60 -2.31 -16.85
CA ARG A 3 7.23 -2.33 -16.36
C ARG A 3 7.24 -2.84 -14.93
N SER A 4 6.95 -1.93 -14.01
CA SER A 4 7.07 -2.17 -12.58
C SER A 4 5.70 -2.07 -11.93
N ILE A 5 5.42 -2.98 -11.01
CA ILE A 5 4.17 -2.98 -10.23
C ILE A 5 4.54 -2.86 -8.76
N PHE A 6 4.07 -1.80 -8.11
CA PHE A 6 4.07 -1.73 -6.66
C PHE A 6 2.80 -2.38 -6.13
N VAL A 7 2.93 -3.38 -5.25
CA VAL A 7 1.82 -4.09 -4.64
C VAL A 7 1.69 -3.67 -3.18
N ASP A 8 0.57 -3.01 -2.87
CA ASP A 8 0.15 -2.69 -1.51
C ASP A 8 -1.06 -3.54 -1.14
N ILE A 9 -0.83 -4.56 -0.33
CA ILE A 9 -1.86 -5.51 0.08
C ILE A 9 -1.73 -5.85 1.55
N ASP A 10 -2.85 -6.17 2.19
CA ASP A 10 -2.89 -6.64 3.56
C ASP A 10 -2.64 -8.15 3.68
N ASP A 11 -2.99 -8.94 2.67
CA ASP A 11 -2.76 -10.39 2.63
C ASP A 11 -1.32 -10.79 2.21
N PRO A 12 -0.53 -11.45 3.09
CA PRO A 12 0.83 -11.89 2.78
C PRO A 12 0.91 -13.03 1.75
N ASP A 13 -0.15 -13.83 1.55
CA ASP A 13 -0.13 -14.93 0.59
C ASP A 13 -0.26 -14.44 -0.85
N VAL A 14 -0.92 -13.29 -1.06
CA VAL A 14 -0.98 -12.64 -2.37
C VAL A 14 0.39 -12.13 -2.81
N LEU A 15 1.24 -11.71 -1.87
CA LEU A 15 2.63 -11.32 -2.19
C LEU A 15 3.45 -12.51 -2.71
N LYS A 16 3.23 -13.71 -2.16
CA LYS A 16 3.87 -14.94 -2.66
C LYS A 16 3.38 -15.29 -4.06
N ALA A 17 2.07 -15.16 -4.28
CA ALA A 17 1.47 -15.43 -5.59
C ALA A 17 1.96 -14.45 -6.67
N ALA A 18 2.09 -13.15 -6.35
CA ALA A 18 2.56 -12.14 -7.29
C ALA A 18 3.98 -12.43 -7.82
N ASN A 19 4.89 -12.90 -6.95
CA ASN A 19 6.24 -13.30 -7.37
C ASN A 19 6.26 -14.49 -8.35
N ALA A 20 5.21 -15.30 -8.42
CA ALA A 20 5.14 -16.42 -9.33
C ALA A 20 4.84 -16.00 -10.79
N PHE A 21 4.32 -14.79 -11.01
CA PHE A 21 3.97 -14.25 -12.34
C PHE A 21 5.05 -13.32 -12.94
N ASN A 22 6.28 -13.41 -12.44
CA ASN A 22 7.40 -12.48 -12.62
C ASN A 22 8.09 -12.50 -14.00
N GLU A 23 7.55 -13.17 -15.02
CA GLU A 23 8.24 -13.25 -16.32
C GLU A 23 8.17 -11.95 -17.15
N THR A 24 7.24 -11.04 -16.81
CA THR A 24 6.99 -9.82 -17.61
C THR A 24 6.98 -8.50 -16.83
N TRP A 25 6.91 -8.53 -15.50
CA TRP A 25 6.78 -7.35 -14.65
C TRP A 25 7.71 -7.43 -13.45
N ASP A 26 8.37 -6.33 -13.13
CA ASP A 26 9.17 -6.20 -11.91
C ASP A 26 8.25 -5.83 -10.73
N PHE A 27 8.02 -6.77 -9.82
CA PHE A 27 7.16 -6.55 -8.64
C PHE A 27 7.94 -5.97 -7.46
N PHE A 28 7.43 -4.88 -6.91
CA PHE A 28 7.92 -4.24 -5.69
C PHE A 28 6.83 -4.29 -4.64
N TYR A 29 7.18 -4.67 -3.43
CA TYR A 29 6.27 -4.67 -2.30
C TYR A 29 7.08 -4.45 -1.04
N THR A 30 6.41 -3.99 0.00
CA THR A 30 7.05 -3.92 1.30
C THR A 30 7.11 -5.29 1.95
N GLN A 31 8.19 -5.57 2.70
CA GLN A 31 8.42 -6.87 3.35
C GLN A 31 7.27 -7.35 4.24
N TYR A 32 6.47 -6.42 4.75
CA TYR A 32 5.27 -6.70 5.53
C TYR A 32 4.05 -6.23 4.77
N ALA A 33 3.03 -7.07 4.75
CA ALA A 33 1.72 -6.71 4.24
C ALA A 33 1.13 -5.56 5.09
N ARG A 34 0.31 -4.72 4.45
CA ARG A 34 -0.35 -3.58 5.05
C ARG A 34 -1.34 -4.07 6.10
N PHE A 35 -1.01 -3.95 7.37
CA PHE A 35 -1.88 -4.42 8.45
C PHE A 35 -3.30 -3.79 8.36
N SER A 36 -4.34 -4.62 8.23
CA SER A 36 -5.74 -4.17 8.28
C SER A 36 -6.43 -4.69 9.53
N ALA A 37 -7.31 -3.88 10.12
CA ALA A 37 -8.03 -4.22 11.37
C ALA A 37 -8.96 -5.44 11.24
N GLN A 38 -9.13 -5.98 10.04
CA GLN A 38 -9.99 -7.13 9.75
C GLN A 38 -9.24 -8.47 9.80
N GLN A 39 -7.90 -8.47 9.68
CA GLN A 39 -7.11 -9.72 9.62
C GLN A 39 -6.96 -10.44 10.96
N TYR A 40 -7.33 -9.78 12.05
CA TYR A 40 -7.55 -10.41 13.35
C TYR A 40 -8.97 -10.09 13.78
N ASN A 41 -9.72 -11.11 14.23
CA ASN A 41 -11.07 -11.02 14.80
C ASN A 41 -11.12 -10.02 15.98
N GLY A 42 -11.20 -8.72 15.69
CA GLY A 42 -11.10 -7.65 16.68
C GLY A 42 -10.94 -6.28 16.02
N GLY A 43 -12.04 -5.76 15.45
CA GLY A 43 -12.05 -4.44 14.80
C GLY A 43 -11.59 -3.30 15.71
N LEU A 44 -11.04 -2.22 15.15
CA LEU A 44 -10.61 -0.98 15.84
C LEU A 44 -9.58 -1.11 16.98
N TYR A 45 -9.38 -2.29 17.54
CA TYR A 45 -8.36 -2.60 18.53
C TYR A 45 -7.08 -3.00 17.81
N GLN A 46 -6.09 -2.12 17.65
CA GLN A 46 -4.66 -2.54 17.79
C GLN A 46 -3.59 -1.46 17.54
N ALA A 47 -3.87 -0.32 16.89
CA ALA A 47 -2.89 0.78 16.89
C ALA A 47 -2.54 1.23 18.33
N LYS A 48 -3.45 0.99 19.29
CA LYS A 48 -3.25 1.24 20.73
C LYS A 48 -2.51 0.11 21.48
N PHE A 49 -2.23 -1.04 20.87
CA PHE A 49 -1.63 -2.23 21.54
C PHE A 49 -0.32 -2.71 20.94
N LEU A 50 0.09 -2.22 19.76
CA LEU A 50 1.47 -2.40 19.31
C LEU A 50 2.43 -1.69 20.29
N PRO A 51 3.58 -2.29 20.66
CA PRO A 51 4.65 -1.58 21.35
C PRO A 51 4.99 -0.30 20.59
N LYS A 52 5.42 0.79 21.27
CA LYS A 52 5.70 2.09 20.61
C LYS A 52 6.57 1.94 19.34
N ILE A 53 7.56 1.05 19.38
CA ILE A 53 8.44 0.73 18.24
C ILE A 53 7.65 0.09 17.08
N GLY A 54 6.77 -0.87 17.36
CA GLY A 54 5.91 -1.50 16.36
C GLY A 54 4.95 -0.53 15.68
N ARG A 55 4.41 0.46 16.42
CA ARG A 55 3.57 1.53 15.83
C ARG A 55 4.34 2.40 14.87
N TYR A 56 5.55 2.81 15.23
CA TYR A 56 6.39 3.65 14.38
C TYR A 56 6.76 2.95 13.07
N ILE A 57 7.12 1.66 13.15
CA ILE A 57 7.42 0.85 11.96
C ILE A 57 6.18 0.77 11.06
N GLN A 58 5.01 0.51 11.64
CA GLN A 58 3.76 0.41 10.89
C GLN A 58 3.36 1.75 10.25
N THR A 59 3.42 2.87 10.98
CA THR A 59 3.11 4.20 10.43
C THR A 59 4.07 4.56 9.29
N ARG A 60 5.37 4.31 9.46
CA ARG A 60 6.37 4.55 8.42
C ARG A 60 6.08 3.70 7.17
N GLN A 61 5.71 2.44 7.36
CA GLN A 61 5.32 1.55 6.26
C GLN A 61 4.08 2.07 5.53
N HIS A 62 3.02 2.44 6.27
CA HIS A 62 1.81 3.00 5.66
C HIS A 62 2.12 4.28 4.88
N LEU A 63 2.93 5.19 5.44
CA LEU A 63 3.33 6.39 4.73
C LEU A 63 4.13 6.07 3.47
N PHE A 64 5.06 5.11 3.53
CA PHE A 64 5.79 4.66 2.34
C PHE A 64 4.85 4.08 1.28
N ASN A 65 3.93 3.19 1.65
CA ASN A 65 2.95 2.61 0.73
C ASN A 65 2.04 3.67 0.12
N LEU A 66 1.64 4.67 0.93
CA LEU A 66 0.90 5.83 0.45
C LEU A 66 1.71 6.60 -0.59
N PHE A 67 2.97 6.97 -0.29
CA PHE A 67 3.83 7.66 -1.24
C PHE A 67 4.01 6.89 -2.54
N MET A 68 4.29 5.59 -2.48
CA MET A 68 4.38 4.75 -3.68
C MET A 68 3.06 4.73 -4.47
N GLY A 69 1.93 4.66 -3.76
CA GLY A 69 0.59 4.76 -4.35
C GLY A 69 0.29 6.12 -4.97
N LEU A 70 0.87 7.22 -4.49
CA LEU A 70 0.75 8.55 -5.08
C LEU A 70 1.66 8.73 -6.32
N GLU A 71 2.88 8.20 -6.24
CA GLU A 71 3.91 8.28 -7.29
C GLU A 71 3.66 7.37 -8.49
N ALA A 72 2.92 6.27 -8.32
CA ALA A 72 2.63 5.36 -9.43
C ALA A 72 1.98 6.08 -10.61
N ASP A 73 2.29 5.71 -11.86
CA ASP A 73 1.65 6.34 -13.04
C ASP A 73 0.16 5.98 -13.12
N ILE A 74 -0.15 4.73 -12.84
CA ILE A 74 -1.51 4.18 -12.78
C ILE A 74 -1.67 3.49 -11.43
N SER A 75 -2.83 3.70 -10.80
CA SER A 75 -3.22 3.01 -9.56
C SER A 75 -4.45 2.18 -9.84
N VAL A 76 -4.40 0.91 -9.44
CA VAL A 76 -5.51 -0.05 -9.52
C VAL A 76 -5.86 -0.46 -8.09
N GLY A 77 -7.14 -0.36 -7.74
CA GLY A 77 -7.61 -0.65 -6.39
C GLY A 77 -9.11 -0.92 -6.36
N PHE A 78 -9.62 -1.29 -5.19
CA PHE A 78 -11.01 -1.61 -4.96
C PHE A 78 -11.74 -0.45 -4.30
N HIS A 79 -12.81 0.07 -4.91
CA HIS A 79 -13.49 1.27 -4.40
C HIS A 79 -14.15 1.09 -3.02
N GLY A 80 -14.42 -0.16 -2.60
CA GLY A 80 -14.89 -0.45 -1.24
C GLY A 80 -13.81 -0.29 -0.17
N SER A 81 -12.53 -0.20 -0.53
CA SER A 81 -11.42 0.04 0.38
C SER A 81 -11.31 1.52 0.75
N ASN A 82 -11.35 1.84 2.04
CA ASN A 82 -11.07 3.20 2.53
C ASN A 82 -9.68 3.68 2.13
N TRP A 83 -8.71 2.76 2.10
CA TRP A 83 -7.34 3.08 1.72
C TRP A 83 -7.25 3.47 0.24
N ASP A 84 -7.86 2.68 -0.65
CA ASP A 84 -7.77 2.96 -2.08
C ASP A 84 -8.51 4.26 -2.40
N ARG A 85 -9.65 4.51 -1.74
CA ARG A 85 -10.35 5.80 -1.82
C ARG A 85 -9.47 6.97 -1.38
N LEU A 86 -8.74 6.84 -0.28
CA LEU A 86 -7.78 7.85 0.19
C LEU A 86 -6.68 8.09 -0.85
N VAL A 87 -6.08 7.03 -1.38
CA VAL A 87 -5.04 7.12 -2.42
C VAL A 87 -5.59 7.82 -3.67
N PHE A 88 -6.75 7.43 -4.18
CA PHE A 88 -7.36 8.07 -5.35
C PHE A 88 -7.67 9.55 -5.13
N GLN A 89 -8.22 9.91 -3.97
CA GLN A 89 -8.48 11.31 -3.61
C GLN A 89 -7.18 12.11 -3.55
N LEU A 90 -6.16 11.62 -2.85
CA LEU A 90 -4.89 12.32 -2.71
C LEU A 90 -4.12 12.41 -4.03
N ARG A 91 -4.20 11.40 -4.91
CA ARG A 91 -3.57 11.43 -6.23
C ARG A 91 -4.06 12.60 -7.09
N SER A 92 -5.33 12.95 -7.01
CA SER A 92 -5.90 14.07 -7.77
C SER A 92 -5.24 15.41 -7.39
N VAL A 93 -4.86 15.56 -6.13
CA VAL A 93 -4.15 16.75 -5.62
C VAL A 93 -2.65 16.64 -5.88
N TRP A 94 -2.05 15.47 -5.62
CA TRP A 94 -0.61 15.22 -5.77
C TRP A 94 -0.13 15.49 -7.20
N ARG A 95 -0.83 14.92 -8.19
CA ARG A 95 -0.45 15.08 -9.60
C ARG A 95 -0.66 16.51 -10.11
N ALA A 96 -1.66 17.23 -9.60
CA ALA A 96 -1.87 18.63 -9.92
C ALA A 96 -0.69 19.51 -9.46
N HIS A 97 -0.06 19.19 -8.32
CA HIS A 97 1.11 19.93 -7.82
C HIS A 97 2.40 19.57 -8.58
N THR A 98 2.56 18.32 -9.01
CA THR A 98 3.77 17.89 -9.76
C THR A 98 3.80 18.37 -11.22
N MET A 99 2.70 18.92 -11.75
CA MET A 99 2.59 19.38 -13.15
C MET A 99 3.02 20.85 -13.35
N PHE A 100 3.40 21.56 -12.28
CA PHE A 100 3.88 22.95 -12.30
C PHE A 100 5.42 23.10 -12.30
N ILE A 101 6.15 22.09 -12.80
CA ILE A 101 7.63 22.11 -12.91
C ILE A 101 8.02 22.11 -14.39
#